data_AF-A0A6L3F536-F1
#
_entry.id   AF-A0A6L3F536-F1
#
_cell.length_a   1.000
_cell.length_b   1.000
_cell.length_c   1.000
_cell.angle_alpha   90.00
_cell.angle_beta   90.00
_cell.angle_gamma   90.00
#
_symmetry.space_group_name_H-M   'P 1'
#
loop_
_entity.id
_entity.type
_entity.pdbx_description
1 polymer ?
#
loop_
_entity_poly.entity_id
_entity_poly.type
_entity_poly.pdbx_seq_one_letter_code
_entity_poly.pdbx_strand_id
1 'polypeptide(L)'
;FHEFQTLAAQAEGEQFVIQDGNYQFVSQHAYKDLTFVSLANGYGQISWWKADTDEAGNTLLRESQYVAVKTDGSEWVNGAPASDKNALLPVGNLTAIDGKTGQAANTGPVGVFEFLALISSEDSTVQMWKKASFKENGESLTIHYPLQMSGNKFMRPGLKFKVEGSFMDKIDFVSLMLALFFGTAALPHVLIRYYTVPDPASARKSTIVAIAAIGFFYILTLYMGLGAMVNGVLNPADGNMSAPLLARSFGVFLFAVISAIAFATVLGTVSGLIVAASGAVAHDFMDMFLKIKMTDQQKVMAGKITAVAVGVIAIILGIIFEGMNVSFLVGWAFAVAASANLPAIMMVLFWEKTTAQGVVSSVFAGIVVALGIILLSPDMYVRYGMDPASAPLSFSQPGLLSIPISFIVLIIVSLATQKQKSQKEVATSMAD
;
A
#
# COMPACT_ATOMS: atom_id res chain seq x y z
N PHE A 1 -14.99 12.93 -21.06
CA PHE A 1 -15.42 12.29 -19.81
C PHE A 1 -16.59 11.40 -20.13
N HIS A 2 -16.59 10.17 -19.64
CA HIS A 2 -17.76 9.30 -19.72
C HIS A 2 -18.68 9.63 -18.55
N GLU A 3 -19.97 9.80 -18.81
CA GLU A 3 -20.97 10.05 -17.79
C GLU A 3 -21.62 8.71 -17.43
N PHE A 4 -21.25 8.17 -16.27
CA PHE A 4 -21.77 6.89 -15.80
C PHE A 4 -23.26 6.99 -15.49
N GLN A 5 -24.04 6.08 -16.06
CA GLN A 5 -25.49 6.09 -15.99
C GLN A 5 -25.99 5.49 -14.67
N THR A 6 -27.18 5.93 -14.26
CA THR A 6 -27.97 5.30 -13.20
C THR A 6 -29.36 5.02 -13.74
N LEU A 7 -29.79 3.76 -13.67
CA LEU A 7 -31.09 3.31 -14.16
C LEU A 7 -32.01 3.01 -12.98
N ALA A 8 -33.28 3.38 -13.10
CA ALA A 8 -34.31 2.94 -12.18
C ALA A 8 -34.73 1.51 -12.52
N ALA A 9 -34.83 0.66 -11.50
CA ALA A 9 -35.27 -0.73 -11.65
C ALA A 9 -36.27 -1.10 -10.55
N GLN A 10 -37.01 -2.18 -10.77
CA GLN A 10 -37.84 -2.83 -9.77
C GLN A 10 -37.34 -4.26 -9.56
N ALA A 11 -37.04 -4.61 -8.31
CA ALA A 11 -36.65 -5.97 -7.96
C ALA A 11 -37.90 -6.85 -7.80
N GLU A 12 -38.01 -7.88 -8.65
CA GLU A 12 -39.04 -8.91 -8.59
C GLU A 12 -38.40 -10.26 -8.26
N GLY A 13 -38.13 -10.48 -6.97
CA GLY A 13 -37.43 -11.70 -6.51
C GLY A 13 -35.97 -11.72 -6.96
N GLU A 14 -35.61 -12.67 -7.83
CA GLU A 14 -34.26 -12.79 -8.41
C GLU A 14 -34.10 -12.07 -9.76
N GLN A 15 -35.13 -11.35 -10.22
CA GLN A 15 -35.12 -10.60 -11.48
C GLN A 15 -35.22 -9.10 -11.22
N PHE A 16 -34.69 -8.32 -12.16
CA PHE A 16 -34.82 -6.87 -12.17
C PHE A 16 -35.57 -6.42 -13.43
N VAL A 17 -36.67 -5.71 -13.24
CA VAL A 17 -37.38 -5.04 -14.33
C VAL A 17 -36.80 -3.65 -14.50
N ILE A 18 -36.19 -3.40 -15.66
CA ILE A 18 -35.51 -2.12 -15.95
C ILE A 18 -36.51 -1.19 -16.62
N GLN A 19 -36.64 0.04 -16.10
CA GLN A 19 -37.60 1.00 -16.65
C GLN A 19 -37.18 1.55 -18.02
N ASP A 20 -35.89 1.51 -18.33
CA ASP A 20 -35.34 1.84 -19.65
C ASP A 20 -35.45 0.63 -20.59
N GLY A 21 -36.29 0.76 -21.62
CA GLY A 21 -36.54 -0.30 -22.60
C GLY A 21 -35.34 -0.69 -23.48
N ASN A 22 -34.23 0.03 -23.39
CA ASN A 22 -32.99 -0.30 -24.11
C ASN A 22 -32.16 -1.41 -23.43
N TYR A 23 -32.47 -1.74 -22.18
CA TYR A 23 -31.73 -2.74 -21.40
C TYR A 23 -32.62 -3.91 -20.99
N GLN A 24 -32.09 -5.12 -21.14
CA GLN A 24 -32.73 -6.35 -20.71
C GLN A 24 -31.90 -7.02 -19.63
N PHE A 25 -32.56 -7.50 -18.57
CA PHE A 25 -31.92 -8.29 -17.52
C PHE A 25 -31.37 -9.60 -18.07
N VAL A 26 -30.12 -9.93 -17.72
CA VAL A 26 -29.45 -11.17 -18.13
C VAL A 26 -29.21 -12.06 -16.91
N SER A 27 -28.50 -11.56 -15.91
CA SER A 27 -28.20 -12.31 -14.69
C SER A 27 -27.97 -11.39 -13.49
N GLN A 28 -27.98 -11.98 -12.29
CA GLN A 28 -27.53 -11.34 -11.06
C GLN A 28 -26.45 -12.17 -10.37
N HIS A 29 -25.57 -11.51 -9.64
CA HIS A 29 -24.52 -12.13 -8.84
C HIS A 29 -24.44 -11.47 -7.48
N ALA A 30 -24.59 -12.26 -6.42
CA ALA A 30 -24.40 -11.79 -5.05
C ALA A 30 -22.91 -11.90 -4.67
N TYR A 31 -22.32 -10.81 -4.20
CA TYR A 31 -20.95 -10.74 -3.74
C TYR A 31 -20.89 -10.05 -2.37
N LYS A 32 -20.70 -10.84 -1.31
CA LYS A 32 -20.84 -10.37 0.08
C LYS A 32 -22.22 -9.75 0.28
N ASP A 33 -22.28 -8.50 0.75
CA ASP A 33 -23.51 -7.74 0.98
C ASP A 33 -23.96 -6.92 -0.26
N LEU A 34 -23.39 -7.19 -1.45
CA LEU A 34 -23.65 -6.45 -2.68
C LEU A 34 -24.30 -7.36 -3.73
N THR A 35 -25.18 -6.77 -4.54
CA THR A 35 -25.77 -7.43 -5.70
C THR A 35 -25.31 -6.73 -6.97
N PHE A 36 -24.73 -7.49 -7.88
CA PHE A 36 -24.37 -7.06 -9.22
C PHE A 36 -25.35 -7.62 -10.24
N VAL A 37 -25.73 -6.82 -11.22
CA VAL A 37 -26.71 -7.17 -12.25
C VAL A 37 -26.05 -7.00 -13.61
N SER A 38 -26.15 -8.02 -14.45
CA SER A 38 -25.71 -7.95 -15.84
C SER A 38 -26.91 -7.62 -16.74
N LEU A 39 -26.73 -6.62 -17.61
CA LEU A 39 -27.75 -6.15 -18.54
C LEU A 39 -27.22 -6.24 -19.98
N ALA A 40 -28.06 -6.72 -20.89
CA ALA A 40 -27.83 -6.65 -22.32
C ALA A 40 -28.48 -5.38 -22.88
N ASN A 41 -27.72 -4.56 -23.60
CA ASN A 41 -28.29 -3.45 -24.35
C ASN A 41 -29.00 -3.96 -25.63
N GLY A 42 -29.70 -3.08 -26.35
CA GLY A 42 -30.38 -3.40 -27.62
C GLY A 42 -29.49 -3.96 -28.74
N TYR A 43 -28.15 -3.90 -28.58
CA TYR A 43 -27.16 -4.48 -29.51
C TYR A 43 -26.61 -5.83 -29.02
N GLY A 44 -27.10 -6.35 -27.89
CA GLY A 44 -26.65 -7.61 -27.29
C GLY A 44 -25.32 -7.51 -26.51
N GLN A 45 -24.80 -6.30 -26.26
CA GLN A 45 -23.59 -6.13 -25.46
C GLN A 45 -23.92 -6.19 -23.96
N ILE A 46 -23.13 -6.96 -23.21
CA ILE A 46 -23.31 -7.14 -21.77
C ILE A 46 -22.55 -6.07 -20.99
N SER A 47 -23.29 -5.40 -20.11
CA SER A 47 -22.81 -4.40 -19.17
C SER A 47 -23.12 -4.85 -17.74
N TRP A 48 -22.29 -4.43 -16.78
CA TRP A 48 -22.47 -4.78 -15.36
C TRP A 48 -22.84 -3.54 -14.55
N TRP A 49 -23.76 -3.74 -13.60
CA TRP A 49 -24.35 -2.68 -12.80
C TRP A 49 -24.37 -3.09 -11.35
N LYS A 50 -24.10 -2.16 -10.43
CA LYS A 50 -24.30 -2.38 -9.01
C LYS A 50 -25.73 -2.02 -8.66
N ALA A 51 -26.47 -2.94 -8.05
CA ALA A 51 -27.75 -2.62 -7.42
C ALA A 51 -27.51 -1.82 -6.13
N ASP A 52 -28.27 -0.75 -5.98
CA ASP A 52 -28.27 0.17 -4.86
C ASP A 52 -29.71 0.51 -4.50
N THR A 53 -29.92 1.04 -3.30
CA THR A 53 -31.23 1.52 -2.87
C THR A 53 -31.11 3.00 -2.56
N ASP A 54 -32.01 3.82 -3.11
CA ASP A 54 -32.06 5.24 -2.78
C ASP A 54 -32.65 5.47 -1.38
N GLU A 55 -32.61 6.72 -0.91
CA GLU A 55 -33.16 7.10 0.41
C GLU A 55 -34.69 6.89 0.50
N ALA A 56 -35.38 6.82 -0.64
CA ALA A 56 -36.81 6.58 -0.73
C ALA A 56 -37.17 5.07 -0.82
N GLY A 57 -36.18 4.18 -0.82
CA GLY A 57 -36.36 2.73 -0.91
C GLY A 57 -36.49 2.18 -2.34
N ASN A 58 -36.30 3.01 -3.37
CA ASN A 58 -36.33 2.55 -4.76
C ASN A 58 -35.01 1.87 -5.14
N THR A 59 -35.11 0.87 -6.00
CA THR A 59 -33.94 0.16 -6.53
C THR A 59 -33.33 0.95 -7.69
N LEU A 60 -32.03 1.22 -7.59
CA LEU A 60 -31.23 1.88 -8.61
C LEU A 60 -30.12 0.94 -9.08
N LEU A 61 -29.85 0.93 -10.38
CA LEU A 61 -28.70 0.24 -10.95
C LEU A 61 -27.69 1.29 -11.38
N ARG A 62 -26.47 1.20 -10.83
CA ARG A 62 -25.36 2.13 -11.16
C ARG A 62 -24.37 1.47 -12.10
N GLU A 63 -24.08 2.13 -13.22
CA GLU A 63 -23.18 1.63 -14.23
C GLU A 63 -21.81 1.34 -13.61
N SER A 64 -21.29 0.14 -13.88
CA SER A 64 -19.99 -0.31 -13.41
C SER A 64 -19.13 -0.71 -14.59
N GLN A 65 -17.82 -0.60 -14.40
CA GLN A 65 -16.85 -1.07 -15.37
C GLN A 65 -16.40 -2.46 -14.97
N TYR A 66 -15.94 -3.27 -15.91
CA TYR A 66 -15.44 -4.59 -15.58
C TYR A 66 -14.27 -5.02 -16.46
N VAL A 67 -13.44 -5.88 -15.88
CA VAL A 67 -12.37 -6.62 -16.53
C VAL A 67 -12.68 -8.09 -16.41
N ALA A 68 -12.78 -8.80 -17.53
CA ALA A 68 -12.96 -10.24 -17.59
C ALA A 68 -11.69 -10.88 -18.16
N VAL A 69 -11.07 -11.78 -17.39
CA VAL A 69 -9.99 -12.63 -17.87
C VAL A 69 -10.61 -13.95 -18.30
N LYS A 70 -10.57 -14.20 -19.61
CA LYS A 70 -11.13 -15.38 -20.26
C LYS A 70 -10.29 -16.63 -19.95
N THR A 71 -10.84 -17.80 -20.24
CA THR A 71 -10.16 -19.09 -20.02
C THR A 71 -8.91 -19.27 -20.87
N ASP A 72 -8.80 -18.57 -22.00
CA ASP A 72 -7.61 -18.50 -22.86
C ASP A 72 -6.57 -17.48 -22.36
N GLY A 73 -6.84 -16.79 -21.25
CA GLY A 73 -6.00 -15.75 -20.67
C GLY A 73 -6.18 -14.37 -21.32
N SER A 74 -7.05 -14.22 -22.32
CA SER A 74 -7.32 -12.91 -22.92
C SER A 74 -8.09 -12.02 -21.95
N GLU A 75 -7.68 -10.75 -21.88
CA GLU A 75 -8.34 -9.75 -21.05
C GLU A 75 -9.36 -8.96 -21.88
N TRP A 76 -10.56 -8.81 -21.34
CA TRP A 76 -11.66 -8.06 -21.94
C TRP A 76 -12.11 -6.96 -20.98
N VAL A 77 -12.24 -5.74 -21.48
CA VAL A 77 -12.74 -4.59 -20.72
C VAL A 77 -14.10 -4.20 -21.29
N ASN A 78 -15.11 -4.11 -20.41
CA ASN A 78 -16.47 -3.68 -20.77
C ASN A 78 -17.06 -4.42 -21.99
N GLY A 79 -16.78 -5.72 -22.12
CA GLY A 79 -17.37 -6.57 -23.16
C GLY A 79 -16.64 -6.58 -24.51
N ALA A 80 -15.48 -5.94 -24.60
CA ALA A 80 -14.60 -5.99 -25.77
C ALA A 80 -13.15 -6.33 -25.36
N PRO A 81 -12.29 -6.84 -26.27
CA PRO A 81 -10.89 -7.11 -25.97
C PRO A 81 -10.16 -5.88 -25.42
N ALA A 82 -9.33 -6.07 -24.40
CA ALA A 82 -8.50 -5.02 -23.83
C ALA A 82 -7.51 -4.51 -24.88
N SER A 83 -7.39 -3.19 -25.00
CA SER A 83 -6.42 -2.55 -25.90
C SER A 83 -6.13 -1.12 -25.44
N ASP A 84 -5.15 -0.46 -26.05
CA ASP A 84 -4.88 0.97 -25.80
C ASP A 84 -6.10 1.87 -26.05
N LYS A 85 -7.06 1.40 -26.85
CA LYS A 85 -8.33 2.08 -27.16
C LYS A 85 -9.50 1.61 -26.29
N ASN A 86 -9.37 0.46 -25.63
CA ASN A 86 -10.40 -0.14 -24.79
C ASN A 86 -9.77 -0.54 -23.45
N ALA A 87 -9.65 0.46 -22.58
CA ALA A 87 -9.15 0.34 -21.22
C ALA A 87 -10.21 0.88 -20.25
N LEU A 88 -10.04 0.61 -18.95
CA LEU A 88 -10.91 1.17 -17.93
C LEU A 88 -10.89 2.70 -18.03
N LEU A 89 -12.09 3.27 -18.09
CA LEU A 89 -12.30 4.70 -18.15
C LEU A 89 -11.86 5.33 -16.83
N PRO A 90 -11.27 6.53 -16.88
CA PRO A 90 -10.88 7.25 -15.69
C PRO A 90 -12.11 7.64 -14.88
N VAL A 91 -11.94 7.65 -13.56
CA VAL A 91 -13.02 7.82 -12.59
C VAL A 91 -12.68 8.83 -11.51
N GLY A 92 -13.64 9.08 -10.62
CA GLY A 92 -13.55 10.04 -9.54
C GLY A 92 -14.29 11.31 -9.91
N ASN A 93 -15.11 11.81 -8.99
CA ASN A 93 -15.80 13.08 -9.14
C ASN A 93 -16.51 13.41 -7.83
N LEU A 94 -16.83 14.68 -7.67
CA LEU A 94 -17.85 15.13 -6.73
C LEU A 94 -19.17 15.14 -7.49
N THR A 95 -20.14 14.35 -7.04
CA THR A 95 -21.49 14.34 -7.63
C THR A 95 -22.33 15.50 -7.11
N ALA A 96 -22.04 15.96 -5.89
CA ALA A 96 -22.60 17.17 -5.30
C ALA A 96 -21.52 17.92 -4.53
N ILE A 97 -21.59 19.25 -4.57
CA ILE A 97 -20.73 20.16 -3.80
C ILE A 97 -21.66 21.04 -2.99
N ASP A 98 -21.59 20.95 -1.66
CA ASP A 98 -22.42 21.75 -0.75
C ASP A 98 -23.93 21.64 -1.08
N GLY A 99 -24.39 20.42 -1.35
CA GLY A 99 -25.78 20.10 -1.70
C GLY A 99 -26.19 20.50 -3.12
N LYS A 100 -25.30 21.12 -3.90
CA LYS A 100 -25.58 21.58 -5.27
C LYS A 100 -25.04 20.60 -6.30
N THR A 101 -25.77 20.46 -7.41
CA THR A 101 -25.40 19.62 -8.55
C THR A 101 -25.41 20.43 -9.85
N GLY A 102 -24.75 19.91 -10.89
CA GLY A 102 -24.71 20.55 -12.20
C GLY A 102 -24.09 21.95 -12.17
N GLN A 103 -24.68 22.90 -12.91
CA GLN A 103 -24.12 24.26 -13.05
C GLN A 103 -24.15 25.06 -11.73
N ALA A 104 -25.11 24.76 -10.85
CA ALA A 104 -25.22 25.41 -9.54
C ALA A 104 -24.08 25.01 -8.58
N ALA A 105 -23.38 23.91 -8.87
CA ALA A 105 -22.22 23.44 -8.12
C ALA A 105 -20.90 24.12 -8.53
N ASN A 106 -20.92 25.06 -9.48
CA ASN A 106 -19.70 25.72 -9.94
C ASN A 106 -19.15 26.67 -8.86
N THR A 107 -17.97 26.34 -8.34
CA THR A 107 -17.31 27.08 -7.25
C THR A 107 -16.41 28.21 -7.75
N GLY A 108 -16.06 28.23 -9.04
CA GLY A 108 -14.92 29.02 -9.52
C GLY A 108 -13.59 28.60 -8.85
N PRO A 109 -12.54 29.43 -8.94
CA PRO A 109 -11.27 29.18 -8.27
C PRO A 109 -11.41 29.31 -6.76
N VAL A 110 -11.10 28.24 -6.03
CA VAL A 110 -11.16 28.20 -4.56
C VAL A 110 -9.77 28.15 -3.95
N GLY A 111 -9.63 28.69 -2.74
CA GLY A 111 -8.40 28.57 -1.96
C GLY A 111 -8.15 27.13 -1.49
N VAL A 112 -6.93 26.87 -1.04
CA VAL A 112 -6.48 25.55 -0.55
C VAL A 112 -7.34 25.03 0.62
N PHE A 113 -7.66 25.88 1.59
CA PHE A 113 -8.49 25.50 2.74
C PHE A 113 -9.97 25.40 2.39
N GLU A 114 -10.45 26.27 1.49
CA GLU A 114 -11.83 26.23 1.01
C GLU A 114 -12.09 24.96 0.19
N PHE A 115 -11.13 24.57 -0.65
CA PHE A 115 -11.15 23.28 -1.36
C PHE A 115 -11.33 22.10 -0.38
N LEU A 116 -10.54 22.06 0.70
CA LEU A 116 -10.70 21.02 1.71
C LEU A 116 -12.05 21.11 2.45
N ALA A 117 -12.51 22.32 2.77
CA ALA A 117 -13.78 22.52 3.47
C ALA A 117 -14.97 22.04 2.62
N LEU A 118 -14.97 22.35 1.32
CA LEU A 118 -16.02 21.91 0.39
C LEU A 118 -16.03 20.39 0.25
N ILE A 119 -14.87 19.75 0.11
CA ILE A 119 -14.79 18.28 0.05
C ILE A 119 -15.19 17.65 1.39
N SER A 120 -14.91 18.32 2.51
CA SER A 120 -15.24 17.82 3.85
C SER A 120 -16.69 18.08 4.28
N SER A 121 -17.47 18.83 3.50
CA SER A 121 -18.87 19.11 3.80
C SER A 121 -19.71 17.82 3.82
N GLU A 122 -20.68 17.75 4.71
CA GLU A 122 -21.64 16.64 4.75
C GLU A 122 -22.56 16.64 3.52
N ASP A 123 -22.87 17.83 3.01
CA ASP A 123 -23.72 18.04 1.84
C ASP A 123 -22.97 17.80 0.51
N SER A 124 -21.65 17.62 0.57
CA SER A 124 -20.86 17.20 -0.59
C SER A 124 -20.90 15.69 -0.72
N THR A 125 -21.02 15.19 -1.95
CA THR A 125 -21.03 13.74 -2.22
C THR A 125 -19.85 13.38 -3.11
N VAL A 126 -19.01 12.48 -2.61
CA VAL A 126 -17.84 11.92 -3.30
C VAL A 126 -18.22 10.59 -3.92
N GLN A 127 -17.96 10.43 -5.21
CA GLN A 127 -18.12 9.14 -5.90
C GLN A 127 -16.79 8.39 -5.92
N MET A 128 -16.65 7.45 -4.98
CA MET A 128 -15.54 6.53 -4.92
C MET A 128 -15.76 5.32 -5.83
N TRP A 129 -14.69 4.58 -6.10
CA TRP A 129 -14.72 3.37 -6.90
C TRP A 129 -14.06 2.23 -6.14
N LYS A 130 -14.72 1.08 -6.10
CA LYS A 130 -14.23 -0.15 -5.45
C LYS A 130 -14.24 -1.29 -6.44
N LYS A 131 -13.55 -2.38 -6.10
CA LYS A 131 -13.49 -3.60 -6.91
C LYS A 131 -14.12 -4.78 -6.19
N ALA A 132 -14.84 -5.60 -6.95
CA ALA A 132 -15.31 -6.93 -6.56
C ALA A 132 -14.79 -7.93 -7.60
N SER A 133 -14.16 -9.01 -7.14
CA SER A 133 -13.60 -10.02 -8.04
C SER A 133 -14.19 -11.38 -7.69
N PHE A 134 -14.74 -12.06 -8.69
CA PHE A 134 -15.32 -13.40 -8.55
C PHE A 134 -15.12 -14.21 -9.84
N LYS A 135 -15.29 -15.52 -9.75
CA LYS A 135 -15.20 -16.42 -10.91
C LYS A 135 -16.59 -16.80 -11.39
N GLU A 136 -16.81 -16.73 -12.69
CA GLU A 136 -18.06 -17.12 -13.32
C GLU A 136 -17.74 -17.93 -14.58
N ASN A 137 -18.29 -19.14 -14.72
CA ASN A 137 -18.06 -20.04 -15.86
C ASN A 137 -16.58 -20.33 -16.19
N GLY A 138 -15.69 -20.30 -15.18
CA GLY A 138 -14.25 -20.49 -15.35
C GLY A 138 -13.48 -19.23 -15.77
N GLU A 139 -14.18 -18.12 -16.03
CA GLU A 139 -13.60 -16.80 -16.27
C GLU A 139 -13.44 -16.04 -14.94
N SER A 140 -12.43 -15.19 -14.84
CA SER A 140 -12.24 -14.31 -13.69
C SER A 140 -12.79 -12.93 -14.01
N LEU A 141 -13.85 -12.52 -13.33
CA LEU A 141 -14.50 -11.22 -13.51
C LEU A 141 -14.12 -10.28 -12.35
N THR A 142 -13.68 -9.07 -12.69
CA THR A 142 -13.42 -7.99 -11.74
C THR A 142 -14.27 -6.78 -12.11
N ILE A 143 -15.28 -6.50 -11.28
CA ILE A 143 -16.19 -5.37 -11.43
C ILE A 143 -15.66 -4.19 -10.61
N HIS A 144 -15.44 -3.06 -11.28
CA HIS A 144 -15.17 -1.75 -10.70
C HIS A 144 -16.46 -0.95 -10.62
N TYR A 145 -16.98 -0.74 -9.41
CA TYR A 145 -18.29 -0.17 -9.18
C TYR A 145 -18.23 1.13 -8.37
N PRO A 146 -19.16 2.08 -8.63
CA PRO A 146 -19.23 3.33 -7.88
C PRO A 146 -19.85 3.13 -6.49
N LEU A 147 -19.33 3.88 -5.52
CA LEU A 147 -19.85 4.00 -4.16
C LEU A 147 -19.92 5.49 -3.81
N GLN A 148 -21.13 5.98 -3.58
CA GLN A 148 -21.32 7.34 -3.09
C GLN A 148 -21.06 7.41 -1.58
N MET A 149 -20.35 8.45 -1.17
CA MET A 149 -20.02 8.71 0.22
C MET A 149 -20.08 10.20 0.49
N SER A 150 -20.65 10.60 1.63
CA SER A 150 -20.63 12.00 2.05
C SER A 150 -19.20 12.49 2.28
N GLY A 151 -18.95 13.75 1.96
CA GLY A 151 -17.63 14.37 2.01
C GLY A 151 -17.00 14.30 3.41
N ASN A 152 -17.80 14.58 4.44
CA ASN A 152 -17.39 14.45 5.83
C ASN A 152 -16.93 13.03 6.22
N LYS A 153 -17.52 11.98 5.65
CA LYS A 153 -17.12 10.58 5.89
C LYS A 153 -15.90 10.22 5.03
N PHE A 154 -15.84 10.72 3.81
CA PHE A 154 -14.72 10.52 2.91
C PHE A 154 -13.40 11.08 3.49
N MET A 155 -13.47 12.26 4.10
CA MET A 155 -12.30 12.94 4.69
C MET A 155 -11.91 12.39 6.07
N ARG A 156 -12.69 11.46 6.65
CA ARG A 156 -12.33 10.81 7.92
C ARG A 156 -11.15 9.85 7.71
N PRO A 157 -10.13 9.90 8.57
CA PRO A 157 -9.10 8.88 8.59
C PRO A 157 -9.70 7.49 8.81
N GLY A 158 -9.11 6.50 8.16
CA GLY A 158 -9.39 5.10 8.46
C GLY A 158 -10.30 4.36 7.50
N LEU A 159 -10.57 4.90 6.30
CA LEU A 159 -11.37 4.20 5.29
C LEU A 159 -10.67 2.95 4.71
N LYS A 160 -9.35 3.01 4.52
CA LYS A 160 -8.54 1.89 4.03
C LYS A 160 -7.95 1.06 5.18
N PHE A 161 -7.35 1.74 6.15
CA PHE A 161 -6.84 1.14 7.38
C PHE A 161 -7.80 1.46 8.51
N LYS A 162 -8.73 0.55 8.78
CA LYS A 162 -9.88 0.77 9.65
C LYS A 162 -9.50 1.28 11.05
N VAL A 163 -9.86 2.54 11.33
CA VAL A 163 -9.76 3.15 12.67
C VAL A 163 -11.03 2.89 13.49
N GLU A 164 -12.17 2.83 12.80
CA GLU A 164 -13.47 2.47 13.33
C GLU A 164 -13.86 1.09 12.78
N GLY A 165 -14.26 0.17 13.64
CA GLY A 165 -14.49 -1.22 13.25
C GLY A 165 -14.40 -2.20 14.43
N SER A 166 -14.10 -3.45 14.12
CA SER A 166 -13.89 -4.49 15.13
C SER A 166 -12.69 -4.17 16.02
N PHE A 167 -12.61 -4.80 17.19
CA PHE A 167 -11.43 -4.67 18.06
C PHE A 167 -10.13 -5.04 17.33
N MET A 168 -10.20 -6.03 16.42
CA MET A 168 -9.04 -6.48 15.65
C MET A 168 -8.59 -5.44 14.62
N ASP A 169 -9.53 -4.79 13.95
CA ASP A 169 -9.24 -3.72 12.99
C ASP A 169 -8.44 -2.57 13.65
N LYS A 170 -8.82 -2.19 14.88
CA LYS A 170 -8.12 -1.16 15.66
C LYS A 170 -6.71 -1.59 16.04
N ILE A 171 -6.54 -2.85 16.44
CA ILE A 171 -5.23 -3.43 16.73
C ILE A 171 -4.33 -3.38 15.50
N ASP A 172 -4.85 -3.77 14.33
CA ASP A 172 -4.12 -3.74 13.07
C ASP A 172 -3.69 -2.31 12.72
N PHE A 173 -4.57 -1.33 12.91
CA PHE A 173 -4.23 0.08 12.70
C PHE A 173 -3.11 0.55 13.65
N VAL A 174 -3.21 0.27 14.95
CA VAL A 174 -2.15 0.62 15.91
C VAL A 174 -0.83 -0.08 15.57
N SER A 175 -0.91 -1.37 15.22
CA SER A 175 0.23 -2.17 14.77
C SER A 175 0.93 -1.54 13.57
N LEU A 176 0.16 -1.00 12.62
CA LEU A 176 0.67 -0.32 11.42
C LEU A 176 1.36 0.98 11.80
N MET A 177 0.76 1.77 12.68
CA MET A 177 1.34 3.02 13.15
C MET A 177 2.66 2.77 13.87
N LEU A 178 2.71 1.81 14.80
CA LEU A 178 3.94 1.45 15.51
C LEU A 178 5.02 0.97 14.54
N ALA A 179 4.67 0.10 13.59
CA ALA A 179 5.58 -0.36 12.55
C ALA A 179 6.14 0.81 11.72
N LEU A 180 5.30 1.77 11.33
CA LEU A 180 5.72 2.91 10.51
C LEU A 180 6.63 3.87 11.30
N PHE A 181 6.27 4.20 12.55
CA PHE A 181 7.07 5.06 13.40
C PHE A 181 8.42 4.45 13.75
N PHE A 182 8.41 3.24 14.30
CA PHE A 182 9.63 2.57 14.73
C PHE A 182 10.47 2.06 13.58
N GLY A 183 9.84 1.61 12.50
CA GLY A 183 10.52 1.19 11.30
C GLY A 183 11.32 2.34 10.71
N THR A 184 10.73 3.54 10.60
CA THR A 184 11.43 4.74 10.09
C THR A 184 12.65 5.10 10.93
N ALA A 185 12.55 4.99 12.25
CA ALA A 185 13.67 5.26 13.17
C ALA A 185 14.82 4.24 13.06
N ALA A 186 14.52 3.01 12.62
CA ALA A 186 15.46 1.88 12.61
C ALA A 186 16.06 1.56 11.24
N LEU A 187 15.87 2.44 10.24
CA LEU A 187 16.40 2.25 8.88
C LEU A 187 17.91 2.54 8.81
N PRO A 188 18.77 1.53 8.54
CA PRO A 188 20.22 1.71 8.57
C PRO A 188 20.73 2.74 7.54
N HIS A 189 20.09 2.84 6.38
CA HIS A 189 20.46 3.78 5.33
C HIS A 189 20.27 5.26 5.75
N VAL A 190 19.39 5.54 6.72
CA VAL A 190 19.23 6.87 7.31
C VAL A 190 20.26 7.07 8.42
N LEU A 191 20.48 6.06 9.26
CA LEU A 191 21.41 6.13 10.39
C LEU A 191 22.85 6.38 9.95
N ILE A 192 23.31 5.71 8.88
CA ILE A 192 24.67 5.88 8.37
C ILE A 192 24.95 7.33 7.92
N ARG A 193 23.90 8.06 7.48
CA ARG A 193 24.05 9.47 7.11
C ARG A 193 24.31 10.37 8.32
N TYR A 194 23.82 10.02 9.51
CA TYR A 194 24.15 10.76 10.73
C TYR A 194 25.62 10.58 11.16
N TYR A 195 26.30 9.52 10.72
CA TYR A 195 27.73 9.36 10.99
C TYR A 195 28.62 10.15 10.03
N THR A 196 28.05 10.74 8.98
CA THR A 196 28.78 11.59 8.03
C THR A 196 28.71 13.08 8.35
N VAL A 197 27.92 13.48 9.36
CA VAL A 197 27.88 14.87 9.82
C VAL A 197 28.92 15.11 10.92
N PRO A 198 29.59 16.28 10.91
CA PRO A 198 30.75 16.53 11.76
C PRO A 198 30.40 16.73 13.24
N ASP A 199 29.18 17.15 13.55
CA ASP A 199 28.78 17.49 14.92
C ASP A 199 27.34 17.04 15.27
N PRO A 200 27.06 16.70 16.55
CA PRO A 200 25.73 16.27 16.98
C PRO A 200 24.62 17.33 16.84
N ALA A 201 24.95 18.62 16.85
CA ALA A 201 23.95 19.67 16.74
C ALA A 201 23.43 19.79 15.29
N SER A 202 24.32 19.69 14.30
CA SER A 202 23.99 19.58 12.89
C SER A 202 23.20 18.32 12.58
N ALA A 203 23.51 17.20 13.24
CA ALA A 203 22.73 15.97 13.12
C ALA A 203 21.26 16.21 13.53
N ARG A 204 21.02 16.81 14.70
CA ARG A 204 19.66 17.14 15.18
C ARG A 204 18.94 18.12 14.25
N LYS A 205 19.64 19.16 13.78
CA LYS A 205 19.07 20.13 12.83
C LYS A 205 18.66 19.44 11.53
N SER A 206 19.51 18.55 11.00
CA SER A 206 19.20 17.76 9.82
C SER A 206 17.97 16.88 10.03
N THR A 207 17.82 16.25 11.20
CA THR A 207 16.62 15.46 11.55
C THR A 207 15.36 16.32 11.54
N ILE A 208 15.39 17.51 12.15
CA ILE A 208 14.23 18.41 12.19
C ILE A 208 13.82 18.84 10.77
N VAL A 209 14.78 19.24 9.94
CA VAL A 209 14.51 19.64 8.56
C VAL A 209 13.95 18.46 7.75
N ALA A 210 14.50 17.26 7.93
CA ALA A 210 14.00 16.06 7.27
C ALA A 210 12.55 15.74 7.68
N ILE A 211 12.24 15.77 8.98
CA ILE A 211 10.88 15.54 9.48
C ILE A 211 9.90 16.58 8.93
N ALA A 212 10.28 17.87 8.93
CA ALA A 212 9.45 18.93 8.38
C ALA A 212 9.18 18.75 6.88
N ALA A 213 10.22 18.40 6.10
CA ALA A 213 10.09 18.13 4.67
C ALA A 213 9.20 16.91 4.38
N ILE A 214 9.35 15.83 5.15
CA ILE A 214 8.52 14.62 5.05
C ILE A 214 7.05 14.94 5.40
N GLY A 215 6.81 15.69 6.49
CA GLY A 215 5.47 16.11 6.89
C GLY A 215 4.79 16.97 5.84
N PHE A 216 5.52 17.95 5.28
CA PHE A 216 5.03 18.79 4.19
C PHE A 216 4.72 17.98 2.93
N PHE A 217 5.58 17.02 2.57
CA PHE A 217 5.35 16.12 1.46
C PHE A 217 4.06 15.29 1.64
N TYR A 218 3.80 14.74 2.82
CA TYR A 218 2.56 14.00 3.07
C TYR A 218 1.31 14.87 2.90
N ILE A 219 1.34 16.13 3.34
CA ILE A 219 0.25 17.08 3.10
C ILE A 219 0.04 17.31 1.59
N LEU A 220 1.12 17.51 0.83
CA LEU A 220 1.04 17.67 -0.62
C LEU A 220 0.45 16.42 -1.31
N THR A 221 0.80 15.22 -0.85
CA THR A 221 0.27 13.98 -1.43
C THR A 221 -1.24 13.84 -1.26
N LEU A 222 -1.78 14.30 -0.12
CA LEU A 222 -3.22 14.40 0.11
C LEU A 222 -3.88 15.30 -0.95
N TYR A 223 -3.33 16.51 -1.16
CA TYR A 223 -3.86 17.44 -2.17
C TYR A 223 -3.81 16.87 -3.58
N MET A 224 -2.72 16.20 -3.97
CA MET A 224 -2.61 15.58 -5.28
C MET A 224 -3.66 14.47 -5.47
N GLY A 225 -3.89 13.63 -4.46
CA GLY A 225 -4.89 12.58 -4.51
C GLY A 225 -6.32 13.13 -4.63
N LEU A 226 -6.66 14.14 -3.81
CA LEU A 226 -7.96 14.82 -3.88
C LEU A 226 -8.14 15.55 -5.22
N GLY A 227 -7.09 16.22 -5.72
CA GLY A 227 -7.10 16.88 -7.02
C GLY A 227 -7.34 15.91 -8.17
N ALA A 228 -6.67 14.75 -8.17
CA ALA A 228 -6.87 13.69 -9.16
C ALA A 228 -8.31 13.14 -9.12
N MET A 229 -8.88 13.01 -7.94
CA MET A 229 -10.25 12.56 -7.74
C MET A 229 -11.27 13.57 -8.28
N VAL A 230 -11.17 14.84 -7.90
CA VAL A 230 -12.13 15.88 -8.35
C VAL A 230 -12.05 16.10 -9.87
N ASN A 231 -10.87 15.92 -10.48
CA ASN A 231 -10.70 16.02 -11.93
C ASN A 231 -11.11 14.75 -12.70
N GLY A 232 -11.54 13.69 -12.01
CA GLY A 232 -11.97 12.44 -12.62
C GLY A 232 -10.94 11.76 -13.49
N VAL A 233 -9.70 11.74 -13.00
CA VAL A 233 -8.56 11.13 -13.68
C VAL A 233 -7.97 9.95 -12.92
N LEU A 234 -8.65 9.44 -11.89
CA LEU A 234 -8.19 8.25 -11.18
C LEU A 234 -8.34 7.02 -12.08
N ASN A 235 -7.32 6.16 -12.07
CA ASN A 235 -7.44 4.85 -12.66
C ASN A 235 -8.07 3.89 -11.64
N PRO A 236 -9.25 3.28 -11.93
CA PRO A 236 -9.94 2.39 -10.99
C PRO A 236 -9.18 1.07 -10.72
N ALA A 237 -8.23 0.68 -11.57
CA ALA A 237 -7.37 -0.48 -11.36
C ALA A 237 -6.05 -0.13 -10.62
N ASP A 238 -5.51 1.07 -10.82
CA ASP A 238 -4.21 1.47 -10.25
C ASP A 238 -4.21 2.89 -9.65
N GLY A 239 -4.18 2.95 -8.32
CA GLY A 239 -4.08 4.21 -7.57
C GLY A 239 -2.70 4.89 -7.64
N ASN A 240 -1.65 4.19 -8.06
CA ASN A 240 -0.29 4.75 -8.09
C ASN A 240 -0.10 5.80 -9.20
N MET A 241 -0.97 5.77 -10.22
CA MET A 241 -0.95 6.70 -11.36
C MET A 241 -1.69 8.02 -11.10
N SER A 242 -2.18 8.27 -9.89
CA SER A 242 -2.99 9.46 -9.57
C SER A 242 -2.30 10.78 -9.90
N ALA A 243 -1.03 10.95 -9.53
CA ALA A 243 -0.29 12.21 -9.78
C ALA A 243 0.08 12.41 -11.26
N PRO A 244 0.62 11.41 -11.99
CA PRO A 244 0.81 11.53 -13.43
C PRO A 244 -0.49 11.78 -14.20
N LEU A 245 -1.58 11.09 -13.87
CA LEU A 245 -2.87 11.27 -14.54
C LEU A 245 -3.48 12.65 -14.25
N LEU A 246 -3.28 13.19 -13.06
CA LEU A 246 -3.57 14.60 -12.77
C LEU A 246 -2.74 15.54 -13.63
N ALA A 247 -1.42 15.32 -13.77
CA ALA A 247 -0.60 16.14 -14.67
C ALA A 247 -1.09 16.06 -16.12
N ARG A 248 -1.54 14.88 -16.57
CA ARG A 248 -2.11 14.67 -17.90
C ARG A 248 -3.40 15.44 -18.13
N SER A 249 -4.21 15.67 -17.09
CA SER A 249 -5.45 16.47 -17.21
C SER A 249 -5.15 17.93 -17.59
N PHE A 250 -4.00 18.46 -17.17
CA PHE A 250 -3.54 19.80 -17.54
C PHE A 250 -2.77 19.84 -18.85
N GLY A 251 -2.25 18.71 -19.33
CA GLY A 251 -1.64 18.57 -20.65
C GLY A 251 -0.57 17.49 -20.73
N VAL A 252 -0.34 17.00 -21.95
CA VAL A 252 0.63 15.94 -22.24
C VAL A 252 2.06 16.36 -21.89
N PHE A 253 2.40 17.65 -22.04
CA PHE A 253 3.71 18.17 -21.67
C PHE A 253 3.99 18.03 -20.17
N LEU A 254 3.03 18.43 -19.31
CA LEU A 254 3.17 18.28 -17.85
C LEU A 254 3.23 16.81 -17.45
N PHE A 255 2.42 15.96 -18.08
CA PHE A 255 2.51 14.51 -17.90
C PHE A 255 3.90 13.96 -18.23
N ALA A 256 4.49 14.36 -19.37
CA ALA A 256 5.82 13.91 -19.78
C ALA A 256 6.91 14.38 -18.80
N VAL A 257 6.86 15.65 -18.37
CA VAL A 257 7.81 16.22 -17.39
C VAL A 257 7.73 15.49 -16.05
N ILE A 258 6.52 15.34 -15.49
CA ILE A 258 6.33 14.66 -14.20
C ILE A 258 6.72 13.19 -14.30
N SER A 259 6.40 12.51 -15.39
CA SER A 259 6.81 11.11 -15.62
C SER A 259 8.33 10.97 -15.74
N ALA A 260 9.00 11.89 -16.44
CA ALA A 260 10.46 11.90 -16.55
C ALA A 260 11.13 12.14 -15.20
N ILE A 261 10.62 13.08 -14.40
CA ILE A 261 11.11 13.33 -13.03
C ILE A 261 10.87 12.11 -12.14
N ALA A 262 9.70 11.48 -12.22
CA ALA A 262 9.39 10.27 -11.46
C ALA A 262 10.37 9.13 -11.83
N PHE A 263 10.61 8.91 -13.14
CA PHE A 263 11.56 7.89 -13.59
C PHE A 263 12.99 8.18 -13.13
N ALA A 264 13.45 9.44 -13.28
CA ALA A 264 14.78 9.85 -12.84
C ALA A 264 14.98 9.72 -11.33
N THR A 265 13.96 10.05 -10.52
CA THR A 265 14.04 9.94 -9.06
C THR A 265 14.00 8.48 -8.59
N VAL A 266 13.22 7.61 -9.24
CA VAL A 266 13.23 6.17 -8.98
C VAL A 266 14.63 5.60 -9.28
N LEU A 267 15.21 5.90 -10.43
CA LEU A 267 16.55 5.41 -10.78
C LEU A 267 17.62 5.92 -9.79
N GLY A 268 17.52 7.18 -9.37
CA GLY A 268 18.42 7.78 -8.38
C GLY A 268 18.35 7.11 -7.01
N THR A 269 17.14 6.88 -6.50
CA THR A 269 16.92 6.24 -5.18
C THR A 269 17.29 4.76 -5.18
N VAL A 270 16.90 4.02 -6.24
CA VAL A 270 17.25 2.60 -6.41
C VAL A 270 18.76 2.42 -6.45
N SER A 271 19.48 3.25 -7.21
CA SER A 271 20.94 3.19 -7.28
C SER A 271 21.58 3.40 -5.90
N GLY A 272 21.09 4.38 -5.13
CA GLY A 272 21.60 4.64 -3.78
C GLY A 272 21.38 3.47 -2.81
N LEU A 273 20.19 2.85 -2.85
CA LEU A 273 19.87 1.68 -2.02
C LEU A 273 20.67 0.44 -2.43
N ILE A 274 20.87 0.20 -3.74
CA ILE A 274 21.68 -0.90 -4.24
C ILE A 274 23.14 -0.75 -3.80
N VAL A 275 23.71 0.46 -3.89
CA VAL A 275 25.09 0.71 -3.42
C VAL A 275 25.20 0.44 -1.92
N ALA A 276 24.25 0.92 -1.12
CA ALA A 276 24.23 0.67 0.32
C ALA A 276 24.14 -0.83 0.65
N ALA A 277 23.24 -1.56 -0.03
CA ALA A 277 23.12 -3.02 0.13
C ALA A 277 24.41 -3.74 -0.31
N SER A 278 25.00 -3.32 -1.43
CA SER A 278 26.25 -3.91 -1.93
C SER A 278 27.41 -3.70 -0.96
N GLY A 279 27.50 -2.53 -0.33
CA GLY A 279 28.50 -2.23 0.69
C GLY A 279 28.31 -3.10 1.94
N ALA A 280 27.06 -3.26 2.39
CA ALA A 280 26.75 -4.12 3.53
C ALA A 280 27.14 -5.58 3.27
N VAL A 281 26.86 -6.13 2.08
CA VAL A 281 27.27 -7.52 1.79
C VAL A 281 28.78 -7.62 1.57
N ALA A 282 29.39 -6.74 0.78
CA ALA A 282 30.82 -6.84 0.45
C ALA A 282 31.71 -6.58 1.68
N HIS A 283 31.39 -5.58 2.50
CA HIS A 283 32.18 -5.20 3.66
C HIS A 283 31.70 -5.88 4.94
N ASP A 284 30.41 -5.84 5.28
CA ASP A 284 29.94 -6.39 6.56
C ASP A 284 29.85 -7.92 6.51
N PHE A 285 29.37 -8.49 5.40
CA PHE A 285 29.17 -9.94 5.30
C PHE A 285 30.42 -10.69 4.78
N MET A 286 30.99 -10.31 3.65
CA MET A 286 32.14 -11.06 3.07
C MET A 286 33.46 -10.79 3.80
N ASP A 287 33.77 -9.52 4.05
CA ASP A 287 35.04 -9.10 4.66
C ASP A 287 35.01 -9.24 6.18
N MET A 288 34.03 -8.63 6.86
CA MET A 288 34.00 -8.61 8.33
C MET A 288 33.47 -9.92 8.96
N PHE A 289 32.38 -10.50 8.41
CA PHE A 289 31.77 -11.71 8.98
C PHE A 289 32.43 -13.01 8.48
N LEU A 290 32.54 -13.22 7.15
CA LEU A 290 33.17 -14.41 6.57
C LEU A 290 34.70 -14.37 6.58
N LYS A 291 35.31 -13.21 6.88
CA LYS A 291 36.78 -13.00 6.93
C LYS A 291 37.49 -13.40 5.64
N ILE A 292 36.84 -13.20 4.49
CA ILE A 292 37.43 -13.48 3.19
C ILE A 292 38.45 -12.38 2.89
N LYS A 293 39.74 -12.73 2.91
CA LYS A 293 40.81 -11.78 2.56
C LYS A 293 40.71 -11.42 1.08
N MET A 294 40.29 -10.19 0.81
CA MET A 294 40.19 -9.62 -0.53
C MET A 294 41.12 -8.41 -0.65
N THR A 295 41.78 -8.24 -1.79
CA THR A 295 42.45 -6.98 -2.14
C THR A 295 41.42 -5.87 -2.39
N ASP A 296 41.83 -4.60 -2.35
CA ASP A 296 40.90 -3.48 -2.59
C ASP A 296 40.18 -3.57 -3.95
N GLN A 297 40.89 -4.03 -4.99
CA GLN A 297 40.30 -4.28 -6.31
C GLN A 297 39.25 -5.41 -6.25
N GLN A 298 39.53 -6.49 -5.52
CA GLN A 298 38.58 -7.59 -5.34
C GLN A 298 37.36 -7.16 -4.52
N LYS A 299 37.52 -6.30 -3.50
CA LYS A 299 36.41 -5.73 -2.73
C LYS A 299 35.48 -4.88 -3.60
N VAL A 300 36.05 -4.02 -4.45
CA VAL A 300 35.26 -3.22 -5.40
C VAL A 300 34.53 -4.11 -6.40
N MET A 301 35.19 -5.16 -6.90
CA MET A 301 34.57 -6.12 -7.82
C MET A 301 33.45 -6.92 -7.15
N ALA A 302 33.66 -7.41 -5.92
CA ALA A 302 32.65 -8.09 -5.12
C ALA A 302 31.44 -7.19 -4.85
N GLY A 303 31.67 -5.91 -4.54
CA GLY A 303 30.59 -4.91 -4.42
C GLY A 303 29.80 -4.75 -5.71
N LYS A 304 30.46 -4.61 -6.87
CA LYS A 304 29.79 -4.50 -8.17
C LYS A 304 28.96 -5.74 -8.52
N ILE A 305 29.51 -6.95 -8.30
CA ILE A 305 28.80 -8.21 -8.55
C ILE A 305 27.58 -8.33 -7.63
N THR A 306 27.75 -7.98 -6.35
CA THR A 306 26.65 -7.97 -5.38
C THR A 306 25.57 -6.98 -5.80
N ALA A 307 25.93 -5.77 -6.24
CA ALA A 307 24.97 -4.77 -6.71
C ALA A 307 24.09 -5.32 -7.83
N VAL A 308 24.69 -6.03 -8.80
CA VAL A 308 23.95 -6.70 -9.89
C VAL A 308 23.04 -7.80 -9.34
N ALA A 309 23.55 -8.66 -8.45
CA ALA A 309 22.76 -9.75 -7.87
C ALA A 309 21.56 -9.24 -7.06
N VAL A 310 21.76 -8.24 -6.20
CA VAL A 310 20.70 -7.58 -5.44
C VAL A 310 19.69 -6.92 -6.37
N GLY A 311 20.14 -6.28 -7.44
CA GLY A 311 19.27 -5.70 -8.47
C GLY A 311 18.40 -6.75 -9.17
N VAL A 312 18.97 -7.88 -9.58
CA VAL A 312 18.21 -8.98 -10.21
C VAL A 312 17.16 -9.55 -9.27
N ILE A 313 17.51 -9.79 -8.00
CA ILE A 313 16.56 -10.25 -6.98
C ILE A 313 15.43 -9.22 -6.80
N ALA A 314 15.76 -7.94 -6.70
CA ALA A 314 14.76 -6.87 -6.55
C ALA A 314 13.81 -6.80 -7.76
N ILE A 315 14.31 -6.99 -8.98
CA ILE A 315 13.49 -7.05 -10.20
C ILE A 315 12.54 -8.25 -10.17
N ILE A 316 13.05 -9.44 -9.84
CA ILE A 316 12.24 -10.66 -9.75
C ILE A 316 11.13 -10.50 -8.71
N LEU A 317 11.46 -9.99 -7.51
CA LEU A 317 10.47 -9.72 -6.47
C LEU A 317 9.45 -8.66 -6.92
N GLY A 318 9.90 -7.62 -7.63
CA GLY A 318 9.01 -6.60 -8.21
C GLY A 318 7.97 -7.19 -9.15
N ILE A 319 8.39 -8.09 -10.05
CA ILE A 319 7.48 -8.78 -11.00
C ILE A 319 6.50 -9.69 -10.24
N ILE A 320 6.96 -10.45 -9.24
CA ILE A 320 6.09 -11.33 -8.43
C ILE A 320 5.00 -10.52 -7.70
N PHE A 321 5.30 -9.29 -7.30
CA PHE A 321 4.40 -8.43 -6.54
C PHE A 321 3.75 -7.30 -7.37
N GLU A 322 3.80 -7.35 -8.71
CA GLU A 322 3.33 -6.29 -9.63
C GLU A 322 1.86 -5.88 -9.44
N GLY A 323 0.99 -6.77 -8.93
CA GLY A 323 -0.42 -6.49 -8.66
C GLY A 323 -0.73 -6.00 -7.24
N MET A 324 0.27 -5.79 -6.38
CA MET A 324 0.07 -5.37 -5.00
C MET A 324 0.08 -3.85 -4.87
N ASN A 325 -0.82 -3.31 -4.05
CA ASN A 325 -0.78 -1.89 -3.73
C ASN A 325 0.48 -1.59 -2.91
N VAL A 326 1.28 -0.65 -3.40
CA VAL A 326 2.62 -0.33 -2.86
C VAL A 326 2.55 0.09 -1.39
N SER A 327 1.45 0.71 -0.94
CA SER A 327 1.29 1.08 0.48
C SER A 327 1.33 -0.13 1.42
N PHE A 328 0.86 -1.31 0.99
CA PHE A 328 0.95 -2.54 1.80
C PHE A 328 2.38 -3.08 1.84
N LEU A 329 3.04 -3.16 0.68
CA LEU A 329 4.45 -3.60 0.60
C LEU A 329 5.36 -2.73 1.47
N VAL A 330 5.12 -1.41 1.44
CA VAL A 330 5.80 -0.45 2.30
C VAL A 330 5.51 -0.76 3.77
N GLY A 331 4.23 -0.91 4.15
CA GLY A 331 3.83 -1.26 5.52
C GLY A 331 4.52 -2.53 6.06
N TRP A 332 4.64 -3.56 5.23
CA TRP A 332 5.35 -4.80 5.58
C TRP A 332 6.85 -4.60 5.73
N ALA A 333 7.49 -3.89 4.80
CA ALA A 333 8.93 -3.59 4.88
C ALA A 333 9.27 -2.81 6.17
N PHE A 334 8.46 -1.81 6.51
CA PHE A 334 8.60 -1.06 7.76
C PHE A 334 8.38 -1.93 9.00
N ALA A 335 7.41 -2.85 8.97
CA ALA A 335 7.14 -3.72 10.11
C ALA A 335 8.28 -4.73 10.36
N VAL A 336 8.85 -5.30 9.29
CA VAL A 336 10.04 -6.17 9.39
C VAL A 336 11.23 -5.36 9.91
N ALA A 337 11.49 -4.16 9.36
CA ALA A 337 12.56 -3.29 9.81
C ALA A 337 12.42 -2.89 11.29
N ALA A 338 11.21 -2.51 11.72
CA ALA A 338 10.90 -2.17 13.11
C ALA A 338 11.16 -3.35 14.06
N SER A 339 10.84 -4.56 13.63
CA SER A 339 10.95 -5.77 14.47
C SER A 339 12.37 -6.30 14.56
N ALA A 340 13.12 -6.22 13.46
CA ALA A 340 14.48 -6.72 13.39
C ALA A 340 15.49 -5.71 13.98
N ASN A 341 15.42 -4.44 13.57
CA ASN A 341 16.53 -3.50 13.80
C ASN A 341 16.33 -2.65 15.06
N LEU A 342 15.10 -2.20 15.35
CA LEU A 342 14.85 -1.29 16.46
C LEU A 342 15.29 -1.88 17.82
N PRO A 343 14.92 -3.14 18.17
CA PRO A 343 15.26 -3.68 19.49
C PRO A 343 16.77 -3.82 19.65
N ALA A 344 17.46 -4.28 18.60
CA ALA A 344 18.91 -4.37 18.57
C ALA A 344 19.58 -3.01 18.81
N ILE A 345 19.21 -1.98 18.05
CA ILE A 345 19.81 -0.64 18.15
C ILE A 345 19.53 -0.02 19.52
N MET A 346 18.29 -0.06 19.98
CA MET A 346 17.89 0.52 21.27
C MET A 346 18.62 -0.14 22.43
N MET A 347 18.67 -1.47 22.45
CA MET A 347 19.27 -2.20 23.58
C MET A 347 20.79 -2.08 23.58
N VAL A 348 21.44 -2.05 22.42
CA VAL A 348 22.89 -1.78 22.32
C VAL A 348 23.24 -0.39 22.87
N LEU A 349 22.39 0.63 22.65
CA LEU A 349 22.66 2.00 23.08
C LEU A 349 22.29 2.28 24.55
N PHE A 350 21.19 1.69 25.04
CA PHE A 350 20.61 2.06 26.34
C PHE A 350 20.68 0.96 27.40
N TRP A 351 21.09 -0.26 27.04
CA TRP A 351 21.14 -1.38 27.98
C TRP A 351 22.51 -2.05 27.98
N GLU A 352 23.28 -1.80 29.05
CA GLU A 352 24.65 -2.30 29.24
C GLU A 352 24.75 -3.83 29.22
N LYS A 353 23.64 -4.54 29.47
CA LYS A 353 23.61 -6.00 29.52
C LYS A 353 23.44 -6.68 28.16
N THR A 354 23.39 -5.90 27.09
CA THR A 354 23.21 -6.42 25.73
C THR A 354 24.39 -7.27 25.29
N THR A 355 24.11 -8.44 24.70
CA THR A 355 25.13 -9.36 24.18
C THR A 355 24.99 -9.53 22.67
N ALA A 356 26.10 -9.89 22.00
CA ALA A 356 26.07 -10.18 20.56
C ALA A 356 25.09 -11.32 20.20
N GLN A 357 25.04 -12.38 21.01
CA GLN A 357 24.11 -13.49 20.82
C GLN A 357 22.65 -13.07 21.00
N GLY A 358 22.37 -12.19 21.98
CA GLY A 358 21.04 -11.61 22.18
C GLY A 358 20.58 -10.76 21.00
N VAL A 359 21.47 -9.92 20.46
CA VAL A 359 21.18 -9.11 19.26
C VAL A 359 20.87 -9.99 18.05
N VAL A 360 21.72 -10.98 17.74
CA VAL A 360 21.51 -11.87 16.60
C VAL A 360 20.18 -12.65 16.73
N SER A 361 19.90 -13.16 17.92
CA SER A 361 18.66 -13.92 18.18
C SER A 361 17.42 -13.05 18.06
N SER A 362 17.49 -11.79 18.53
CA SER A 362 16.42 -10.81 18.41
C SER A 362 16.14 -10.43 16.96
N VAL A 363 17.17 -10.12 16.17
CA VAL A 363 17.03 -9.82 14.74
C VAL A 363 16.37 -10.99 14.03
N PHE A 364 16.84 -12.22 14.26
CA PHE A 364 16.28 -13.41 13.63
C PHE A 364 14.82 -13.66 14.05
N ALA A 365 14.52 -13.58 15.35
CA ALA A 365 13.15 -13.74 15.87
C ALA A 365 12.21 -12.66 15.32
N GLY A 366 12.66 -11.40 15.26
CA GLY A 366 11.89 -10.28 14.70
C GLY A 366 11.53 -10.51 13.24
N ILE A 367 12.49 -10.95 12.42
CA ILE A 367 12.25 -11.29 11.00
C ILE A 367 11.27 -12.47 10.88
N VAL A 368 11.53 -13.57 11.58
CA VAL A 368 10.71 -14.79 11.49
C VAL A 368 9.28 -14.54 11.95
N VAL A 369 9.08 -13.85 13.07
CA VAL A 369 7.74 -13.55 13.59
C VAL A 369 7.02 -12.56 12.68
N ALA A 370 7.68 -11.49 12.22
CA ALA A 370 7.06 -10.53 11.33
C ALA A 370 6.64 -11.16 9.99
N LEU A 371 7.56 -11.90 9.34
CA LEU A 371 7.25 -12.60 8.10
C LEU A 371 6.21 -13.71 8.32
N GLY A 372 6.28 -14.45 9.42
CA GLY A 372 5.31 -15.50 9.75
C GLY A 372 3.90 -14.93 9.86
N ILE A 373 3.73 -13.79 10.55
CA ILE A 373 2.43 -13.11 10.63
C ILE A 373 1.97 -12.64 9.25
N ILE A 374 2.84 -11.99 8.47
CA ILE A 374 2.50 -11.50 7.13
C ILE A 374 2.07 -12.66 6.22
N LEU A 375 2.81 -13.77 6.21
CA LEU A 375 2.53 -14.93 5.35
C LEU A 375 1.27 -15.70 5.77
N LEU A 376 0.91 -15.66 7.06
CA LEU A 376 -0.28 -16.29 7.62
C LEU A 376 -1.47 -15.34 7.78
N SER A 377 -1.37 -14.12 7.23
CA SER A 377 -2.41 -13.10 7.32
C SER A 377 -3.56 -13.33 6.33
N PRO A 378 -4.76 -12.77 6.62
CA PRO A 378 -5.89 -12.80 5.69
C PRO A 378 -5.54 -12.16 4.34
N ASP A 379 -4.77 -11.07 4.33
CA ASP A 379 -4.37 -10.37 3.09
C ASP A 379 -3.51 -11.24 2.18
N MET A 380 -2.64 -12.07 2.75
CA MET A 380 -1.83 -13.00 1.97
C MET A 380 -2.64 -14.20 1.47
N TYR A 381 -3.60 -14.68 2.26
CA TYR A 381 -4.47 -15.80 1.87
C TYR A 381 -5.31 -15.48 0.63
N VAL A 382 -5.77 -14.23 0.49
CA VAL A 382 -6.41 -13.75 -0.75
C VAL A 382 -5.49 -13.95 -1.96
N ARG A 383 -4.18 -13.78 -1.80
CA ARG A 383 -3.19 -13.96 -2.89
C ARG A 383 -2.86 -15.42 -3.15
N TYR A 384 -2.96 -16.29 -2.15
CA TYR A 384 -2.92 -17.73 -2.35
C TYR A 384 -4.18 -18.28 -3.04
N GLY A 385 -5.20 -17.44 -3.28
CA GLY A 385 -6.48 -17.87 -3.83
C GLY A 385 -7.34 -18.62 -2.80
N MET A 386 -7.04 -18.45 -1.52
CA MET A 386 -7.76 -19.05 -0.39
C MET A 386 -8.71 -18.03 0.26
N ASP A 387 -9.67 -18.53 1.03
CA ASP A 387 -10.58 -17.67 1.78
C ASP A 387 -9.80 -16.95 2.92
N PRO A 388 -9.79 -15.60 2.97
CA PRO A 388 -9.17 -14.87 4.08
C PRO A 388 -9.71 -15.26 5.47
N ALA A 389 -10.94 -15.76 5.58
CA ALA A 389 -11.48 -16.24 6.86
C ALA A 389 -10.81 -17.54 7.36
N SER A 390 -10.15 -18.29 6.47
CA SER A 390 -9.40 -19.50 6.82
C SER A 390 -7.96 -19.22 7.29
N ALA A 391 -7.55 -17.95 7.31
CA ALA A 391 -6.22 -17.57 7.77
C ALA A 391 -6.05 -17.91 9.26
N PRO A 392 -4.92 -18.53 9.67
CA PRO A 392 -4.64 -18.86 11.07
C PRO A 392 -4.60 -17.63 11.99
N LEU A 393 -4.27 -16.46 11.42
CA LEU A 393 -4.24 -15.20 12.12
C LEU A 393 -5.35 -14.29 11.59
N SER A 394 -6.03 -13.61 12.51
CA SER A 394 -7.11 -12.67 12.19
C SER A 394 -6.63 -11.24 11.95
N PHE A 395 -5.31 -11.00 11.96
CA PHE A 395 -4.70 -9.69 11.82
C PHE A 395 -3.59 -9.73 10.77
N SER A 396 -3.45 -8.63 10.03
CA SER A 396 -2.51 -8.54 8.92
C SER A 396 -1.20 -7.87 9.27
N GLN A 397 -1.20 -7.03 10.31
CA GLN A 397 -0.06 -6.19 10.59
C GLN A 397 0.77 -6.70 11.77
N PRO A 398 2.06 -7.02 11.58
CA PRO A 398 2.82 -7.74 12.59
C PRO A 398 3.40 -6.87 13.71
N GLY A 399 3.52 -5.56 13.50
CA GLY A 399 4.32 -4.64 14.34
C GLY A 399 4.04 -4.72 15.84
N LEU A 400 2.77 -4.82 16.24
CA LEU A 400 2.38 -4.85 17.66
C LEU A 400 2.88 -6.10 18.40
N LEU A 401 3.04 -7.24 17.72
CA LEU A 401 3.52 -8.49 18.34
C LEU A 401 5.00 -8.73 18.07
N SER A 402 5.43 -8.56 16.82
CA SER A 402 6.79 -8.85 16.39
C SER A 402 7.83 -7.94 17.07
N ILE A 403 7.53 -6.67 17.31
CA ILE A 403 8.45 -5.74 17.98
C ILE A 403 8.67 -6.15 19.46
N PRO A 404 7.63 -6.30 20.31
CA PRO A 404 7.84 -6.75 21.69
C PRO A 404 8.49 -8.12 21.80
N ILE A 405 8.13 -9.09 20.95
CA ILE A 405 8.74 -10.42 20.95
C ILE A 405 10.24 -10.31 20.69
N SER A 406 10.65 -9.49 19.74
CA SER A 406 12.07 -9.26 19.45
C SER A 406 12.81 -8.64 20.65
N PHE A 407 12.22 -7.67 21.35
CA PHE A 407 12.77 -7.15 22.62
C PHE A 407 12.90 -8.23 23.70
N ILE A 408 11.86 -9.05 23.89
CA ILE A 408 11.83 -10.12 24.89
C ILE A 408 12.93 -11.14 24.59
N VAL A 409 13.05 -11.59 23.34
CA VAL A 409 14.11 -12.53 22.91
C VAL A 409 15.49 -11.93 23.17
N LEU A 410 15.69 -10.64 22.85
CA LEU A 410 16.95 -9.95 23.14
C LEU A 410 17.30 -10.01 24.62
N ILE A 411 16.35 -9.67 25.48
CA ILE A 411 16.52 -9.63 26.93
C ILE A 411 16.85 -11.03 27.47
N ILE A 412 16.03 -12.03 27.12
CA ILE A 412 16.17 -13.40 27.62
C ILE A 412 17.53 -13.98 27.21
N VAL A 413 17.87 -13.88 25.93
CA VAL A 413 19.13 -14.45 25.42
C VAL A 413 20.33 -13.67 25.96
N SER A 414 20.24 -12.35 26.10
CA SER A 414 21.33 -11.56 26.69
C SER A 414 21.59 -11.92 28.14
N LEU A 415 20.55 -12.08 28.96
CA LEU A 415 20.71 -12.50 30.35
C LEU A 415 21.25 -13.93 30.47
N ALA A 416 20.82 -14.84 29.59
CA ALA A 416 21.30 -16.22 29.57
C ALA A 416 22.79 -16.31 29.17
N THR A 417 23.24 -15.45 28.26
CA THR A 417 24.58 -15.52 27.67
C THR A 417 25.61 -14.64 28.40
N GLN A 418 25.17 -13.61 29.13
CA GLN A 418 26.03 -12.83 30.03
C GLN A 418 26.74 -13.72 31.06
N LYS A 419 26.05 -14.74 31.58
CA LYS A 419 26.60 -15.68 32.56
C LYS A 419 27.79 -16.46 32.03
N GLN A 420 27.80 -16.78 30.73
CA GLN A 420 28.92 -17.47 30.07
C GLN A 420 30.12 -16.56 29.83
N LYS A 421 29.92 -15.26 29.59
CA LYS A 421 31.02 -14.30 29.38
C LYS A 421 31.81 -14.07 30.69
N SER A 422 31.08 -13.86 31.79
CA SER A 422 31.69 -13.72 33.13
C SER A 422 32.40 -15.01 33.57
N GLN A 423 31.84 -16.19 33.28
CA GLN A 423 32.52 -17.46 33.60
C GLN A 423 33.77 -17.72 32.74
N LYS A 424 33.78 -17.31 31.46
CA LYS A 424 34.98 -17.40 30.61
C LYS A 424 36.08 -16.44 31.05
N GLU A 425 35.76 -15.20 31.41
CA GLU A 425 36.75 -14.24 31.93
C GLU A 425 37.38 -14.72 33.26
N VAL A 426 36.57 -15.28 34.17
CA VAL A 426 37.07 -15.86 35.43
C VAL A 426 37.91 -17.14 35.19
N ALA A 427 37.51 -18.00 34.25
CA ALA A 427 38.29 -19.19 33.92
C ALA A 427 39.62 -18.85 33.23
N THR A 428 39.68 -17.76 32.47
CA THR A 428 40.91 -17.30 31.82
C THR A 428 41.84 -16.64 32.83
N SER A 429 41.32 -15.86 33.79
CA SER A 429 42.13 -15.26 34.86
C SER A 429 42.61 -16.24 35.94
N MET A 430 42.12 -17.49 35.92
CA MET A 430 42.61 -18.58 36.78
C MET A 430 43.61 -19.49 36.05
N ALA A 431 43.74 -19.33 34.73
CA ALA A 431 44.67 -20.09 33.89
C ALA A 431 45.98 -19.34 33.60
N ASP A 432 45.97 -18.00 33.77
CA ASP A 432 47.16 -17.14 33.92
C ASP A 432 47.54 -17.03 35.41
#